data_AF-A0AAV0T7K1-F1
#
_entry.id   AF-A0AAV0T7K1-F1
#
_cell.length_a   1.000
_cell.length_b   1.000
_cell.length_c   1.000
_cell.angle_alpha   90.00
_cell.angle_beta   90.00
_cell.angle_gamma   90.00
#
_symmetry.space_group_name_H-M   'P 1'
#
loop_
_entity.id
_entity.type
_entity.pdbx_description
1 polymer ?
#
loop_
_entity_poly.entity_id
_entity_poly.type
_entity_poly.pdbx_seq_one_letter_code
_entity_poly.pdbx_strand_id
1 'polypeptide(L)'
;MPIDSTMRSTVLRFDRFFTRADPAMQKRVQKALDVMRSAIDIFGLEGVCFSFNGGKDSTVVLHLLRIVVAKRVLEEVQLAHWKIQQKAEGGTTVTSPRNSFVSVDLLDEQELEARVKHNCNTCRLPILTQKLKIKGVYMGVRGGDPHGKFGALFRLALEYCSLYDHGYTSLGNIFDTVQNPELWRKGEMGKEGYYLPAYKLKDGSSERCGRLKKAHTTSKSD
;
A
#
# COMPACT_ATOMS: atom_id res chain seq x y z
N MET A 1 -18.99 3.28 10.71
CA MET A 1 -19.23 1.98 10.07
C MET A 1 -17.96 1.17 10.18
N PRO A 2 -18.00 -0.09 10.65
CA PRO A 2 -16.83 -0.96 10.59
C PRO A 2 -16.39 -1.07 9.13
N ILE A 3 -15.11 -0.79 8.89
CA ILE A 3 -14.52 -0.93 7.57
C ILE A 3 -14.40 -2.44 7.34
N ASP A 4 -15.26 -2.97 6.48
CA ASP A 4 -15.16 -4.36 6.03
C ASP A 4 -13.75 -4.61 5.46
N SER A 5 -12.98 -5.49 6.06
CA SER A 5 -11.53 -5.61 5.84
C SER A 5 -11.16 -6.67 4.81
N THR A 6 -12.15 -7.25 4.15
CA THR A 6 -11.94 -8.42 3.30
C THR A 6 -11.18 -8.07 2.01
N MET A 7 -10.53 -9.06 1.41
CA MET A 7 -9.84 -8.91 0.12
C MET A 7 -10.79 -8.52 -1.00
N ARG A 8 -12.01 -9.05 -0.96
CA ARG A 8 -13.07 -8.68 -1.86
C ARG A 8 -13.40 -7.18 -1.78
N SER A 9 -13.70 -6.72 -0.56
CA SER A 9 -14.02 -5.32 -0.27
C SER A 9 -12.86 -4.39 -0.66
N THR A 10 -11.64 -4.82 -0.41
CA THR A 10 -10.42 -4.08 -0.73
C THR A 10 -10.24 -3.88 -2.24
N VAL A 11 -10.42 -4.93 -3.04
CA VAL A 11 -10.33 -4.84 -4.52
C VAL A 11 -11.43 -3.91 -5.05
N LEU A 12 -12.67 -4.05 -4.58
CA LEU A 12 -13.78 -3.20 -5.01
C LEU A 12 -13.57 -1.71 -4.66
N ARG A 13 -13.07 -1.43 -3.46
CA ARG A 13 -12.71 -0.05 -3.06
C ARG A 13 -11.59 0.49 -3.91
N PHE A 14 -10.60 -0.33 -4.24
CA PHE A 14 -9.53 0.06 -5.15
C PHE A 14 -10.05 0.43 -6.54
N ASP A 15 -10.89 -0.40 -7.14
CA ASP A 15 -11.43 -0.14 -8.47
C ASP A 15 -12.29 1.14 -8.50
N ARG A 16 -13.09 1.34 -7.46
CA ARG A 16 -13.86 2.58 -7.26
C ARG A 16 -12.97 3.80 -7.10
N PHE A 17 -11.90 3.70 -6.31
CA PHE A 17 -10.91 4.76 -6.13
C PHE A 17 -10.22 5.08 -7.46
N PHE A 18 -9.74 4.05 -8.16
CA PHE A 18 -8.99 4.20 -9.40
C PHE A 18 -9.85 4.88 -10.47
N THR A 19 -11.11 4.46 -10.62
CA THR A 19 -12.06 5.04 -11.59
C THR A 19 -12.37 6.51 -11.30
N ARG A 20 -12.41 6.92 -10.02
CA ARG A 20 -12.71 8.30 -9.60
C ARG A 20 -11.48 9.19 -9.48
N ALA A 21 -10.28 8.62 -9.58
CA ALA A 21 -9.05 9.37 -9.51
C ALA A 21 -8.84 10.20 -10.78
N ASP A 22 -8.16 11.34 -10.66
CA ASP A 22 -7.78 12.13 -11.83
C ASP A 22 -6.78 11.35 -12.72
N PRO A 23 -6.66 11.68 -14.02
CA PRO A 23 -5.79 10.95 -14.94
C PRO A 23 -4.30 10.89 -14.51
N ALA A 24 -3.80 11.93 -13.84
CA ALA A 24 -2.41 11.95 -13.38
C ALA A 24 -2.19 10.98 -12.20
N MET A 25 -3.17 10.88 -11.29
CA MET A 25 -3.18 9.88 -10.23
C MET A 25 -3.33 8.46 -10.81
N GLN A 26 -4.26 8.23 -11.73
CA GLN A 26 -4.42 6.93 -12.39
C GLN A 26 -3.11 6.49 -13.06
N LYS A 27 -2.44 7.37 -13.80
CA LYS A 27 -1.15 7.08 -14.44
C LYS A 27 -0.06 6.69 -13.43
N ARG A 28 0.02 7.39 -12.29
CA ARG A 28 0.99 7.07 -11.23
C ARG A 28 0.71 5.73 -10.57
N VAL A 29 -0.55 5.46 -10.23
CA VAL A 29 -0.98 4.20 -9.62
C VAL A 29 -0.78 3.04 -10.61
N GLN A 30 -1.16 3.21 -11.88
CA GLN A 30 -0.97 2.20 -12.91
C GLN A 30 0.50 1.86 -13.09
N LYS A 31 1.38 2.87 -13.18
CA LYS A 31 2.84 2.65 -13.25
C LYS A 31 3.35 1.84 -12.05
N ALA A 32 2.87 2.11 -10.84
CA ALA A 32 3.25 1.35 -9.65
C ALA A 32 2.77 -0.12 -9.73
N LEU A 33 1.53 -0.35 -10.17
CA LEU A 33 1.00 -1.70 -10.40
C LEU A 33 1.79 -2.46 -11.46
N ASP A 34 2.16 -1.80 -12.56
CA ASP A 34 2.91 -2.41 -13.66
C ASP A 34 4.32 -2.82 -13.23
N VAL A 35 4.99 -1.99 -12.43
CA VAL A 35 6.30 -2.32 -11.83
C VAL A 35 6.17 -3.52 -10.90
N MET A 36 5.14 -3.56 -10.05
CA MET A 36 4.91 -4.69 -9.14
C MET A 36 4.62 -5.99 -9.90
N ARG A 37 3.75 -5.93 -10.92
CA ARG A 37 3.45 -7.07 -11.78
C ARG A 37 4.71 -7.58 -12.46
N SER A 38 5.45 -6.69 -13.11
CA SER A 38 6.69 -7.03 -13.83
C SER A 38 7.72 -7.68 -12.91
N ALA A 39 7.91 -7.16 -11.69
CA ALA A 39 8.86 -7.75 -10.75
C ALA A 39 8.40 -9.14 -10.26
N ILE A 40 7.10 -9.36 -10.03
CA ILE A 40 6.58 -10.69 -9.72
C ILE A 40 6.75 -11.64 -10.92
N ASP A 41 6.56 -11.16 -12.15
CA ASP A 41 6.72 -11.98 -13.36
C ASP A 41 8.18 -12.37 -13.62
N ILE A 42 9.13 -11.47 -13.33
CA ILE A 42 10.57 -11.71 -13.53
C ILE A 42 11.16 -12.58 -12.41
N PHE A 43 10.84 -12.25 -11.15
CA PHE A 43 11.49 -12.87 -9.99
C PHE A 43 10.68 -14.00 -9.36
N GLY A 44 9.40 -14.13 -9.72
CA GLY A 44 8.44 -14.94 -8.99
C GLY A 44 8.03 -14.28 -7.68
N LEU A 45 6.87 -14.68 -7.14
CA LEU A 45 6.39 -14.12 -5.87
C LEU A 45 7.32 -14.47 -4.69
N GLU A 46 7.96 -15.65 -4.73
CA GLU A 46 8.96 -16.08 -3.74
C GLU A 46 10.29 -15.32 -3.86
N GLY A 47 10.57 -14.74 -5.03
CA GLY A 47 11.79 -13.97 -5.30
C GLY A 47 11.68 -12.49 -4.94
N VAL A 48 10.51 -12.02 -4.49
CA VAL A 48 10.29 -10.65 -4.05
C VAL A 48 9.93 -10.58 -2.56
N CYS A 49 10.45 -9.59 -1.87
CA CYS A 49 9.99 -9.25 -0.52
C CYS A 49 9.61 -7.78 -0.40
N PHE A 50 9.02 -7.40 0.72
CA PHE A 50 8.52 -6.04 0.95
C PHE A 50 8.98 -5.54 2.32
N SER A 51 9.57 -4.33 2.35
CA SER A 51 9.99 -3.67 3.58
C SER A 51 8.84 -2.84 4.17
N PHE A 52 8.35 -3.24 5.34
CA PHE A 52 7.27 -2.55 6.05
C PHE A 52 7.78 -1.86 7.30
N ASN A 53 7.58 -0.53 7.38
CA ASN A 53 7.97 0.27 8.55
C ASN A 53 6.75 0.87 9.29
N GLY A 54 5.52 0.52 8.90
CA GLY A 54 4.30 1.10 9.48
C GLY A 54 4.02 2.55 9.04
N GLY A 55 4.90 3.14 8.22
CA GLY A 55 4.72 4.46 7.66
C GLY A 55 3.76 4.46 6.46
N LYS A 56 3.19 5.62 6.15
CA LYS A 56 2.19 5.79 5.08
C LYS A 56 2.61 5.23 3.72
N ASP A 57 3.89 5.36 3.37
CA ASP A 57 4.44 4.86 2.11
C ASP A 57 4.45 3.35 2.04
N SER A 58 4.97 2.72 3.09
CA SER A 58 4.99 1.27 3.20
C SER A 58 3.55 0.72 3.22
N THR A 59 2.61 1.39 3.90
CA THR A 59 1.20 1.02 3.86
C THR A 59 0.62 1.07 2.44
N VAL A 60 0.88 2.13 1.67
CA VAL A 60 0.41 2.20 0.28
C VAL A 60 0.99 1.07 -0.56
N VAL A 61 2.30 0.80 -0.45
CA VAL A 61 2.96 -0.30 -1.16
C VAL A 61 2.36 -1.66 -0.77
N LEU A 62 2.10 -1.89 0.52
CA LEU A 62 1.46 -3.12 1.02
C LEU A 62 0.09 -3.33 0.39
N HIS A 63 -0.76 -2.30 0.36
CA HIS A 63 -2.10 -2.41 -0.22
C HIS A 63 -2.06 -2.62 -1.73
N LEU A 64 -1.20 -1.91 -2.46
CA LEU A 64 -1.01 -2.14 -3.89
C LEU A 64 -0.54 -3.58 -4.17
N LEU A 65 0.41 -4.10 -3.37
CA LEU A 65 0.85 -5.49 -3.48
C LEU A 65 -0.30 -6.48 -3.23
N ARG A 66 -1.12 -6.27 -2.19
CA ARG A 66 -2.32 -7.09 -1.92
C ARG A 66 -3.29 -7.06 -3.11
N ILE A 67 -3.52 -5.90 -3.71
CA ILE A 67 -4.39 -5.75 -4.88
C ILE A 67 -3.82 -6.51 -6.10
N VAL A 68 -2.51 -6.39 -6.36
CA VAL A 68 -1.85 -7.11 -7.46
C VAL A 68 -1.97 -8.62 -7.28
N VAL A 69 -1.69 -9.13 -6.09
CA VAL A 69 -1.80 -10.56 -5.77
C VAL A 69 -3.27 -11.03 -5.88
N ALA A 70 -4.22 -10.29 -5.32
CA ALA A 70 -5.64 -10.64 -5.39
C ALA A 70 -6.14 -10.70 -6.85
N LYS A 71 -5.81 -9.70 -7.67
CA LYS A 71 -6.19 -9.69 -9.10
C LYS A 71 -5.57 -10.88 -9.85
N ARG A 72 -4.31 -11.23 -9.57
CA ARG A 72 -3.65 -12.40 -10.17
C ARG A 72 -4.32 -13.72 -9.78
N VAL A 73 -4.66 -13.89 -8.49
CA VAL A 73 -5.39 -15.09 -8.01
C VAL A 73 -6.74 -15.23 -8.71
N LEU A 74 -7.48 -14.12 -8.89
CA LEU A 74 -8.76 -14.13 -9.59
C LEU A 74 -8.59 -14.49 -11.08
N GLU A 75 -7.57 -13.95 -11.75
CA GLU A 75 -7.22 -14.28 -13.14
C GLU A 75 -6.88 -15.77 -13.32
N GLU A 76 -6.09 -16.35 -12.41
CA GLU A 76 -5.70 -17.76 -12.43
C GLU A 76 -6.91 -18.71 -12.28
N VAL A 77 -7.83 -18.37 -11.37
CA VAL A 77 -9.05 -19.15 -11.14
C VAL A 77 -9.98 -19.08 -12.34
N GLN A 78 -10.15 -17.90 -12.93
CA GLN A 78 -10.97 -17.76 -14.13
C GLN A 78 -10.39 -18.57 -15.29
N LEU A 79 -9.08 -18.55 -15.48
CA LEU A 79 -8.42 -19.35 -16.51
C LEU A 79 -8.60 -20.86 -16.27
N ALA A 80 -8.56 -21.30 -15.01
CA ALA A 80 -8.82 -22.68 -14.65
C ALA A 80 -10.28 -23.08 -14.96
N HIS A 81 -11.26 -22.26 -14.58
CA HIS A 81 -12.68 -22.49 -14.87
C HIS A 81 -12.94 -22.56 -16.38
N TRP A 82 -12.39 -21.62 -17.14
CA TRP A 82 -12.50 -21.61 -18.61
C TRP A 82 -11.91 -22.88 -19.24
N LYS A 83 -10.74 -23.35 -18.77
CA LYS A 83 -10.13 -24.61 -19.26
C LYS A 83 -11.00 -25.83 -18.95
N ILE A 84 -11.67 -25.86 -17.80
CA ILE A 84 -12.59 -26.94 -17.41
C ILE A 84 -13.82 -26.94 -18.32
N GLN A 85 -14.42 -25.76 -18.55
CA GLN A 85 -15.58 -25.61 -19.45
C GLN A 85 -15.26 -26.03 -20.89
N GLN A 86 -14.14 -25.58 -21.44
CA GLN A 86 -13.70 -25.98 -22.79
C GLN A 86 -13.45 -27.48 -22.94
N LYS A 87 -12.91 -28.14 -21.89
CA LYS A 87 -12.75 -29.59 -21.87
C LYS A 87 -14.08 -30.34 -21.78
N ALA A 88 -15.08 -29.76 -21.11
CA ALA A 88 -16.41 -30.34 -21.00
C ALA A 88 -17.23 -30.17 -22.30
N GLU A 89 -17.00 -29.10 -23.06
CA GLU A 89 -17.77 -28.76 -24.27
C GLU A 89 -17.12 -29.22 -25.59
N GLY A 90 -15.94 -29.84 -25.57
CA GLY A 90 -15.31 -30.43 -26.76
C GLY A 90 -14.89 -29.43 -27.85
N GLY A 91 -14.80 -28.14 -27.53
CA GLY A 91 -14.62 -27.06 -28.51
C GLY A 91 -13.15 -26.75 -28.83
N THR A 92 -12.83 -26.73 -30.13
CA THR A 92 -11.53 -26.29 -30.66
C THR A 92 -11.61 -24.82 -31.06
N THR A 93 -11.46 -23.87 -30.14
CA THR A 93 -11.10 -22.48 -30.48
C THR A 93 -10.34 -21.77 -29.36
N VAL A 94 -9.17 -21.22 -29.72
CA VAL A 94 -8.27 -20.49 -28.83
C VAL A 94 -8.48 -18.98 -29.05
N THR A 95 -9.16 -18.33 -28.11
CA THR A 95 -9.02 -16.89 -27.92
C THR A 95 -8.80 -16.61 -26.44
N SER A 96 -7.58 -16.22 -26.09
CA SER A 96 -7.17 -15.84 -24.73
C SER A 96 -8.02 -14.65 -24.23
N PRO A 97 -8.63 -14.71 -23.03
CA PRO A 97 -9.32 -13.58 -22.42
C PRO A 97 -8.29 -12.59 -21.87
N ARG A 98 -7.59 -11.86 -22.74
CA ARG A 98 -6.46 -11.03 -22.32
C ARG A 98 -6.83 -9.63 -21.84
N ASN A 99 -8.10 -9.21 -21.86
CA ASN A 99 -8.45 -7.79 -21.61
C ASN A 99 -9.83 -7.55 -20.94
N SER A 100 -10.18 -8.29 -19.89
CA SER A 100 -11.30 -7.90 -19.03
C SER A 100 -10.86 -7.97 -17.58
N PHE A 101 -10.92 -6.84 -16.87
CA PHE A 101 -10.79 -6.85 -15.41
C PHE A 101 -11.77 -7.88 -14.83
N VAL A 102 -11.24 -8.74 -13.96
CA VAL A 102 -11.90 -9.96 -13.49
C VAL A 102 -12.96 -9.62 -12.45
N SER A 103 -14.13 -10.27 -12.55
CA SER A 103 -15.17 -10.13 -11.53
C SER A 103 -14.69 -10.69 -10.19
N VAL A 104 -14.95 -9.91 -9.15
CA VAL A 104 -14.55 -10.19 -7.77
C VAL A 104 -15.42 -11.32 -7.14
N ASP A 105 -16.46 -11.75 -7.84
CA ASP A 105 -17.43 -12.77 -7.38
C ASP A 105 -17.02 -14.21 -7.75
N LEU A 106 -15.85 -14.41 -8.37
CA LEU A 106 -15.42 -15.72 -8.87
C LEU A 106 -14.93 -16.72 -7.82
N LEU A 107 -14.62 -16.26 -6.61
CA LEU A 107 -14.08 -17.08 -5.51
C LEU A 107 -14.79 -16.79 -4.21
N ASP A 108 -14.99 -17.82 -3.39
CA ASP A 108 -15.40 -17.63 -2.00
C ASP A 108 -14.41 -16.72 -1.25
N GLU A 109 -14.95 -15.90 -0.34
CA GLU A 109 -14.20 -14.87 0.36
C GLU A 109 -13.09 -15.45 1.24
N GLN A 110 -13.35 -16.57 1.93
CA GLN A 110 -12.36 -17.22 2.79
C GLN A 110 -11.21 -17.81 1.96
N GLU A 111 -11.54 -18.36 0.78
CA GLU A 111 -10.55 -18.90 -0.13
C GLU A 111 -9.67 -17.80 -0.74
N LEU A 112 -10.27 -16.69 -1.18
CA LEU A 112 -9.53 -15.54 -1.70
C LEU A 112 -8.58 -14.98 -0.62
N GLU A 113 -9.07 -14.82 0.61
CA GLU A 113 -8.23 -14.36 1.72
C GLU A 113 -7.09 -15.33 2.04
N ALA A 114 -7.37 -16.63 2.11
CA ALA A 114 -6.36 -17.64 2.39
C ALA A 114 -5.26 -17.64 1.31
N ARG A 115 -5.64 -17.60 0.02
CA ARG A 115 -4.69 -17.57 -1.10
C ARG A 115 -3.88 -16.28 -1.11
N VAL A 116 -4.49 -15.12 -0.90
CA VAL A 116 -3.77 -13.83 -0.83
C VAL A 116 -2.84 -13.80 0.38
N LYS A 117 -3.30 -14.26 1.54
CA LYS A 117 -2.50 -14.30 2.77
C LYS A 117 -1.31 -15.25 2.65
N HIS A 118 -1.51 -16.44 2.06
CA HIS A 118 -0.42 -17.38 1.77
C HIS A 118 0.66 -16.72 0.90
N ASN A 119 0.22 -16.09 -0.20
CA ASN A 119 1.10 -15.43 -1.17
C ASN A 119 1.81 -14.18 -0.61
N CYS A 120 1.14 -13.36 0.22
CA CYS A 120 1.72 -12.16 0.82
C CYS A 120 2.58 -12.45 2.07
N ASN A 121 2.27 -13.48 2.86
CA ASN A 121 3.04 -13.79 4.07
C ASN A 121 4.44 -14.31 3.74
N THR A 122 4.62 -14.98 2.60
CA THR A 122 5.94 -15.33 2.05
C THR A 122 6.85 -14.11 1.91
N CYS A 123 6.27 -12.92 1.66
CA CYS A 123 7.00 -11.66 1.55
C CYS A 123 7.25 -10.93 2.90
N ARG A 124 6.65 -11.39 4.02
CA ARG A 124 6.62 -10.69 5.33
C ARG A 124 7.54 -11.32 6.39
N LEU A 125 8.32 -12.36 6.07
CA LEU A 125 9.16 -13.02 7.08
C LEU A 125 10.20 -12.04 7.68
N PRO A 126 10.32 -11.98 9.03
CA PRO A 126 11.43 -11.30 9.67
C PRO A 126 12.73 -12.01 9.28
N ILE A 127 13.76 -11.21 9.05
CA ILE A 127 15.12 -11.60 8.66
C ILE A 127 15.69 -12.57 9.73
N LEU A 128 15.40 -13.86 9.61
CA LEU A 128 15.98 -14.92 10.43
C LEU A 128 16.18 -16.17 9.56
N THR A 129 17.43 -16.34 9.13
CA THR A 129 18.13 -17.64 9.03
C THR A 129 17.56 -18.74 8.13
N GLN A 130 17.17 -18.42 6.90
CA GLN A 130 17.18 -19.40 5.80
C GLN A 130 17.66 -18.70 4.51
N LYS A 131 18.31 -19.45 3.60
CA LYS A 131 18.71 -18.98 2.25
C LYS A 131 17.45 -18.63 1.43
N LEU A 132 16.79 -17.52 1.75
CA LEU A 132 15.72 -16.97 0.95
C LEU A 132 16.36 -16.48 -0.36
N LYS A 133 15.92 -17.02 -1.50
CA LYS A 133 16.36 -16.59 -2.84
C LYS A 133 15.68 -15.27 -3.23
N ILE A 134 15.72 -14.28 -2.34
CA ILE A 134 15.18 -12.94 -2.61
C ILE A 134 16.06 -12.29 -3.68
N LYS A 135 15.42 -11.85 -4.76
CA LYS A 135 16.04 -11.15 -5.89
C LYS A 135 15.62 -9.68 -5.97
N GLY A 136 14.49 -9.31 -5.38
CA GLY A 136 13.98 -7.94 -5.36
C GLY A 136 13.28 -7.57 -4.05
N VAL A 137 13.38 -6.29 -3.66
CA VAL A 137 12.73 -5.74 -2.46
C VAL A 137 11.90 -4.52 -2.83
N TYR A 138 10.60 -4.55 -2.54
CA TYR A 138 9.75 -3.36 -2.61
C TYR A 138 10.01 -2.47 -1.40
N MET A 139 10.30 -1.20 -1.65
CA MET A 139 10.48 -0.18 -0.62
C MET A 139 9.58 1.02 -0.89
N GLY A 140 8.89 1.49 0.16
CA GLY A 140 8.08 2.70 0.13
C GLY A 140 8.93 3.97 0.19
N VAL A 141 9.69 4.25 -0.87
CA VAL A 141 10.48 5.48 -1.02
C VAL A 141 9.85 6.41 -2.05
N ARG A 142 9.88 7.72 -1.77
CA ARG A 142 9.47 8.76 -2.73
C ARG A 142 10.72 9.50 -3.23
N GLY A 143 10.93 9.56 -4.53
CA GLY A 143 11.82 10.56 -5.12
C GLY A 143 11.13 11.92 -4.98
N GLY A 144 11.77 12.87 -4.30
CA GLY A 144 11.22 14.16 -3.86
C GLY A 144 10.01 14.66 -4.66
N ASP A 145 8.81 14.43 -4.13
CA ASP A 145 7.56 14.94 -4.68
C ASP A 145 7.08 16.10 -3.79
N PRO A 146 6.98 17.34 -4.30
CA PRO A 146 6.46 18.50 -3.55
C PRO A 146 4.98 18.36 -3.17
N HIS A 147 4.28 17.32 -3.63
CA HIS A 147 2.87 17.05 -3.38
C HIS A 147 2.63 15.70 -2.70
N GLY A 148 3.45 15.32 -1.72
CA GLY A 148 3.28 14.15 -0.84
C GLY A 148 1.96 14.14 -0.05
N LYS A 149 0.83 14.08 -0.74
CA LYS A 149 -0.51 14.18 -0.18
C LYS A 149 -0.92 12.81 0.34
N PHE A 150 -1.28 12.76 1.62
CA PHE A 150 -1.95 11.64 2.30
C PHE A 150 -3.27 11.17 1.64
N GLY A 151 -3.73 11.84 0.58
CA GLY A 151 -5.05 11.67 -0.01
C GLY A 151 -5.35 10.28 -0.55
N ALA A 152 -4.34 9.48 -0.94
CA ALA A 152 -4.56 8.12 -1.43
C ALA A 152 -5.03 7.17 -0.32
N LEU A 153 -4.45 7.25 0.89
CA LEU A 153 -4.82 6.36 2.01
C LEU A 153 -6.27 6.62 2.46
N PHE A 154 -6.65 7.90 2.57
CA PHE A 154 -7.99 8.28 3.00
C PHE A 154 -9.07 7.86 2.00
N ARG A 155 -8.83 8.05 0.70
CA ARG A 155 -9.82 7.72 -0.35
C ARG A 155 -10.03 6.22 -0.53
N LEU A 156 -9.02 5.41 -0.20
CA LEU A 156 -9.10 3.95 -0.23
C LEU A 156 -9.65 3.36 1.09
N ALA A 157 -9.95 4.22 2.09
CA ALA A 157 -10.34 3.81 3.44
C ALA A 157 -9.38 2.75 4.02
N LEU A 158 -8.08 2.95 3.80
CA LEU A 158 -7.05 2.05 4.30
C LEU A 158 -6.83 2.33 5.78
N GLU A 159 -6.63 1.29 6.56
CA GLU A 159 -6.13 1.44 7.92
C GLU A 159 -4.72 2.04 7.87
N TYR A 160 -4.51 3.11 8.64
CA TYR A 160 -3.22 3.74 8.81
C TYR A 160 -2.98 4.07 10.26
N CYS A 161 -1.73 4.35 10.63
CA CYS A 161 -1.35 4.65 12.01
C CYS A 161 -2.10 5.89 12.53
N SER A 162 -2.80 5.74 13.66
CA SER A 162 -3.61 6.81 14.27
C SER A 162 -2.80 8.06 14.64
N LEU A 163 -1.48 7.96 14.78
CA LEU A 163 -0.61 9.12 14.99
C LEU A 163 -0.77 10.16 13.87
N TYR A 164 -1.07 9.74 12.63
CA TYR A 164 -1.33 10.68 11.54
C TYR A 164 -2.59 11.53 11.78
N ASP A 165 -3.58 11.04 12.52
CA ASP A 165 -4.76 11.84 12.90
C ASP A 165 -4.44 12.89 13.96
N HIS A 166 -3.36 12.69 14.70
CA HIS A 166 -2.90 13.58 15.77
C HIS A 166 -1.81 14.56 15.31
N GLY A 167 -1.67 14.77 13.99
CA GLY A 167 -0.77 15.79 13.43
C GLY A 167 0.68 15.36 13.25
N TYR A 168 1.01 14.08 13.41
CA TYR A 168 2.33 13.56 13.00
C TYR A 168 2.36 13.38 11.48
N THR A 169 3.37 13.93 10.79
CA THR A 169 3.46 13.86 9.31
C THR A 169 4.57 12.94 8.81
N SER A 170 5.54 12.61 9.67
CA SER A 170 6.64 11.68 9.43
C SER A 170 7.00 10.91 10.70
N LEU A 171 6.96 9.58 10.67
CA LEU A 171 7.22 8.72 11.84
C LEU A 171 8.61 8.08 11.78
N GLY A 172 9.36 8.14 12.88
CA GLY A 172 10.60 7.37 13.04
C GLY A 172 10.87 7.08 14.49
N ASN A 173 11.95 7.60 15.10
CA ASN A 173 12.25 7.19 16.46
C ASN A 173 11.36 7.95 17.46
N ILE A 174 10.96 7.28 18.53
CA ILE A 174 10.16 7.86 19.62
C ILE A 174 10.81 9.10 20.25
N PHE A 175 12.14 9.21 20.17
CA PHE A 175 12.91 10.32 20.74
C PHE A 175 13.05 11.53 19.79
N ASP A 176 12.83 11.34 18.49
CA ASP A 176 13.07 12.38 17.48
C ASP A 176 11.81 12.80 16.71
N THR A 177 10.67 12.18 17.01
CA THR A 177 9.42 12.37 16.28
C THR A 177 8.42 13.14 17.15
N VAL A 178 8.06 14.34 16.71
CA VAL A 178 7.03 15.19 17.31
C VAL A 178 5.94 15.53 16.29
N GLN A 179 4.82 16.07 16.77
CA GLN A 179 3.74 16.57 15.92
C GLN A 179 4.25 17.69 15.02
N ASN A 180 3.69 17.83 13.81
CA ASN A 180 4.12 18.85 12.87
C ASN A 180 3.65 20.24 13.35
N PRO A 181 4.57 21.21 13.58
CA PRO A 181 4.20 22.55 14.04
C PRO A 181 3.22 23.29 13.11
N GLU A 182 3.25 23.05 11.80
CA GLU A 182 2.34 23.72 10.85
C GLU A 182 0.87 23.32 11.00
N LEU A 183 0.63 22.18 11.65
CA LEU A 183 -0.70 21.66 11.91
C LEU A 183 -1.29 22.17 13.22
N TRP A 184 -0.52 22.89 14.04
CA TRP A 184 -1.01 23.47 15.29
C TRP A 184 -2.08 24.54 15.05
N ARG A 185 -3.14 24.52 15.86
CA ARG A 185 -4.19 25.54 15.90
C ARG A 185 -4.41 25.99 17.33
N LYS A 186 -4.49 27.30 17.53
CA LYS A 186 -4.80 27.89 18.82
C LYS A 186 -6.26 27.59 19.17
N GLY A 187 -6.52 27.17 20.40
CA GLY A 187 -7.87 27.03 20.92
C GLY A 187 -8.56 28.39 21.06
N GLU A 188 -9.89 28.38 21.03
CA GLU A 188 -10.70 29.55 21.39
C GLU A 188 -10.55 29.88 22.89
N MET A 189 -11.05 31.05 23.33
CA MET A 189 -10.87 31.52 24.72
C MET A 189 -11.21 30.43 25.74
N GLY A 190 -10.21 30.00 26.52
CA GLY A 190 -10.33 29.00 27.58
C GLY A 190 -10.11 27.54 27.14
N LYS A 191 -9.85 27.25 25.85
CA LYS A 191 -9.55 25.90 25.35
C LYS A 191 -8.07 25.76 24.97
N GLU A 192 -7.50 24.58 25.22
CA GLU A 192 -6.16 24.23 24.74
C GLU A 192 -6.12 24.20 23.20
N GLY A 193 -4.94 24.45 22.64
CA GLY A 193 -4.72 24.29 21.20
C GLY A 193 -4.74 22.81 20.79
N TYR A 194 -4.94 22.57 19.50
CA TYR A 194 -5.03 21.23 18.94
C TYR A 194 -4.28 21.14 17.62
N TYR A 195 -3.85 19.93 17.27
CA TYR A 195 -3.24 19.65 15.98
C TYR A 195 -4.28 19.17 14.98
N LEU A 196 -4.19 19.67 13.75
CA LEU A 196 -4.92 19.11 12.63
C LEU A 196 -4.32 17.76 12.20
N PRO A 197 -5.12 16.86 11.60
CA PRO A 197 -4.61 15.63 11.00
C PRO A 197 -3.56 15.88 9.90
N ALA A 198 -2.66 14.92 9.71
CA ALA A 198 -1.53 15.00 8.80
C ALA A 198 -1.93 15.29 7.33
N TYR A 199 -3.10 14.81 6.91
CA TYR A 199 -3.62 15.06 5.56
C TYR A 199 -4.02 16.52 5.31
N LYS A 200 -4.11 17.36 6.36
CA LYS A 200 -4.33 18.81 6.24
C LYS A 200 -3.03 19.57 5.94
N LEU A 201 -1.86 18.92 5.98
CA LEU A 201 -0.60 19.54 5.60
C LEU A 201 -0.62 19.90 4.11
N LYS A 202 -0.41 21.17 3.80
CA LYS A 202 -0.51 21.68 2.42
C LYS A 202 0.81 21.52 1.67
N ASP A 203 1.91 21.86 2.33
CA ASP A 203 3.24 21.76 1.77
C ASP A 203 3.88 20.41 2.10
N GLY A 204 4.23 19.64 1.07
CA GLY A 204 4.92 18.37 1.24
C GLY A 204 6.36 18.55 1.74
N SER A 205 6.98 19.71 1.52
CA SER A 205 8.34 20.00 1.96
C SER A 205 8.46 20.00 3.50
N SER A 206 7.38 20.43 4.19
CA SER A 206 7.29 20.48 5.64
C SER A 206 6.95 19.14 6.31
N GLU A 207 6.84 18.03 5.55
CA GLU A 207 6.49 16.72 6.09
C GLU A 207 7.40 16.29 7.25
N ARG A 208 8.69 16.65 7.18
CA ARG A 208 9.72 16.26 8.16
C ARG A 208 10.02 17.33 9.20
N CYS A 209 9.27 18.43 9.26
CA CYS A 209 9.47 19.49 10.26
C CYS A 209 9.23 19.00 11.70
N GLY A 210 8.45 17.93 11.88
CA GLY A 210 8.31 17.24 13.17
C GLY A 210 9.48 16.32 13.54
N ARG A 211 10.62 16.34 12.80
CA ARG A 211 11.82 15.56 13.14
C ARG A 211 12.86 16.42 13.82
N LEU A 212 13.08 16.17 15.11
CA LEU A 212 14.11 16.85 15.87
C LEU A 212 15.48 16.39 15.37
N LYS A 213 16.36 17.35 15.03
CA LYS A 213 17.76 17.04 14.76
C LYS A 213 18.41 16.69 16.09
N LYS A 214 19.06 15.52 16.19
CA LYS A 214 19.94 15.24 17.33
C LYS A 214 20.95 16.38 17.41
N ALA A 215 21.06 17.03 18.57
CA ALA A 215 22.19 17.90 18.84
C ALA A 215 23.45 17.04 18.70
N HIS A 216 24.32 17.35 17.73
CA HIS A 216 25.66 16.80 17.71
C HIS A 216 26.38 17.32 18.96
N THR A 217 26.42 16.54 20.03
CA THR A 217 27.40 16.74 21.09
C THR A 217 28.75 16.35 20.50
N THR A 218 29.45 17.32 19.90
CA THR A 218 30.89 17.22 19.70
C THR A 218 31.54 17.25 21.07
N SER A 219 31.64 16.10 21.73
CA SER A 219 32.63 15.92 22.77
C SER A 219 33.99 15.90 22.08
N LYS A 220 34.62 17.07 21.93
CA LYS A 220 36.07 17.13 21.83
C LYS A 220 36.60 16.57 23.14
N SER A 221 37.20 15.40 23.06
CA SER A 221 38.15 14.92 24.07
C SER A 221 39.39 15.81 23.95
N ASP A 222 39.56 16.70 24.93
CA ASP A 222 40.86 17.30 25.24
C ASP A 222 41.72 16.29 26.01
#